data_AF-A0A3P6FH78-F1
#
_entry.id   AF-A0A3P6FH78-F1
#
_cell.length_a   1.000
_cell.length_b   1.000
_cell.length_c   1.000
_cell.angle_alpha   90.00
_cell.angle_beta   90.00
_cell.angle_gamma   90.00
#
_symmetry.space_group_name_H-M   'P 1'
#
loop_
_entity.id
_entity.type
_entity.pdbx_description
1 polymer ?
#
loop_
_entity_poly.entity_id
_entity_poly.type
_entity_poly.pdbx_seq_one_letter_code
_entity_poly.pdbx_strand_id
1 'polypeptide(L)'
;MNFLQRLQLVPPLLFEDGLRLLNNPSREKNVKLIVRLLHQACLYLIWKERNSRIHTDVARPPEAIIAEIKQIIRLRLDPLARAQSLARAQSLAHREDSVLATWLSFFRSMKLDSLECL
;
A
#
# COMPACT_ATOMS: atom_id res chain seq x y z
N MET A 1 7.85 -9.72 12.27
CA MET A 1 7.65 -10.53 11.05
C MET A 1 7.46 -9.57 9.88
N ASN A 2 8.39 -9.55 8.91
CA ASN A 2 8.48 -8.49 7.89
C ASN A 2 7.39 -8.64 6.81
N PHE A 3 6.68 -7.55 6.50
CA PHE A 3 5.55 -7.51 5.57
C PHE A 3 5.86 -8.04 4.18
N LEU A 4 7.07 -7.75 3.70
CA LEU A 4 7.55 -8.19 2.39
C LEU A 4 7.55 -9.71 2.29
N GLN A 5 7.88 -10.40 3.39
CA GLN A 5 7.89 -11.87 3.45
C GLN A 5 6.49 -12.47 3.34
N ARG A 6 5.44 -11.82 3.88
CA ARG A 6 4.05 -12.29 3.75
C ARG A 6 3.48 -12.11 2.35
N LEU A 7 3.92 -11.07 1.64
CA LEU A 7 3.54 -10.83 0.24
C LEU A 7 4.45 -11.53 -0.78
N GLN A 8 5.45 -12.29 -0.33
CA GLN A 8 6.51 -12.86 -1.18
C GLN A 8 7.21 -11.79 -2.05
N LEU A 9 7.30 -10.56 -1.54
CA LEU A 9 8.02 -9.47 -2.18
C LEU A 9 9.47 -9.50 -1.73
N VAL A 10 10.38 -9.34 -2.69
CA VAL A 10 11.80 -9.16 -2.40
C VAL A 10 12.03 -7.65 -2.18
N PRO A 11 12.58 -7.21 -1.03
CA PRO A 11 12.97 -5.81 -0.84
C PRO A 11 13.95 -5.39 -1.92
N PRO A 12 13.74 -4.24 -2.58
CA PRO A 12 14.70 -3.72 -3.54
C PRO A 12 15.99 -3.32 -2.81
N LEU A 13 17.13 -3.86 -3.26
CA LEU A 13 18.45 -3.56 -2.68
C LEU A 13 19.07 -2.31 -3.30
N LEU A 14 18.73 -2.03 -4.56
CA LEU A 14 19.13 -0.84 -5.30
C LEU A 14 17.91 0.04 -5.61
N PHE A 15 18.15 1.34 -5.79
CA PHE A 15 17.11 2.30 -6.16
C PHE A 15 16.31 1.86 -7.40
N GLU A 16 17.02 1.39 -8.43
CA GLU A 16 16.43 0.92 -9.69
C GLU A 16 15.57 -0.35 -9.54
N ASP A 17 15.83 -1.16 -8.51
CA ASP A 17 15.07 -2.39 -8.27
C ASP A 17 13.63 -2.08 -7.82
N GLY A 18 13.39 -0.89 -7.25
CA GLY A 18 12.05 -0.44 -6.90
C GLY A 18 11.14 -0.33 -8.13
N LEU A 19 11.66 0.17 -9.26
CA LEU A 19 10.92 0.28 -10.51
C LEU A 19 10.65 -1.10 -11.12
N ARG A 20 11.63 -2.02 -11.05
CA ARG A 20 11.45 -3.41 -11.48
C ARG A 20 10.38 -4.12 -10.66
N LEU A 21 10.39 -3.91 -9.34
CA LEU A 21 9.36 -4.44 -8.43
C LEU A 21 7.98 -3.90 -8.81
N LEU A 22 7.83 -2.61 -9.13
CA LEU A 22 6.54 -2.02 -9.50
C LEU A 22 6.00 -2.47 -10.86
N ASN A 23 6.89 -2.88 -11.77
CA ASN A 23 6.51 -3.37 -13.08
C ASN A 23 5.66 -4.66 -12.94
N ASN A 24 6.12 -5.62 -12.14
CA ASN A 24 5.37 -6.85 -11.86
C ASN A 24 5.56 -7.36 -10.42
N PRO A 25 4.96 -6.69 -9.41
CA PRO A 25 5.20 -7.00 -8.00
C PRO A 25 4.60 -8.34 -7.55
N SER A 26 3.54 -8.81 -8.22
CA SER A 26 2.88 -10.07 -7.90
C SER A 26 2.09 -10.59 -9.10
N ARG A 27 1.84 -11.90 -9.13
CA ARG A 27 0.90 -12.54 -10.05
C ARG A 27 -0.55 -12.16 -9.71
N GLU A 28 -0.83 -11.87 -8.45
CA GLU A 28 -2.15 -11.47 -7.97
C GLU A 28 -2.46 -10.01 -8.34
N LYS A 29 -3.56 -9.81 -9.09
CA LYS A 29 -3.97 -8.49 -9.59
C LYS A 29 -4.23 -7.49 -8.45
N ASN A 30 -4.86 -7.96 -7.37
CA ASN A 30 -5.17 -7.14 -6.21
C ASN A 30 -3.89 -6.70 -5.47
N VAL A 31 -2.93 -7.61 -5.29
CA VAL A 31 -1.64 -7.29 -4.65
C VAL A 31 -0.89 -6.29 -5.50
N LYS A 32 -0.86 -6.48 -6.82
CA LYS A 32 -0.22 -5.54 -7.75
C LYS A 32 -0.81 -4.14 -7.66
N LEU A 33 -2.12 -4.02 -7.61
CA LEU A 33 -2.81 -2.74 -7.43
C LEU A 33 -2.47 -2.10 -6.09
N ILE A 34 -2.55 -2.86 -4.99
CA ILE A 34 -2.26 -2.37 -3.63
C ILE A 34 -0.82 -1.85 -3.53
N VAL A 35 0.16 -2.61 -4.04
CA VAL A 35 1.58 -2.22 -4.02
C VAL A 35 1.84 -0.93 -4.81
N ARG A 36 1.22 -0.78 -5.98
CA ARG A 36 1.35 0.44 -6.80
C ARG A 36 0.73 1.65 -6.10
N LEU A 37 -0.45 1.50 -5.50
CA LEU A 37 -1.10 2.57 -4.73
C LEU A 37 -0.28 2.97 -3.51
N LEU A 38 0.29 2.00 -2.78
CA LEU A 38 1.19 2.25 -1.65
C LEU A 38 2.41 3.05 -2.08
N HIS A 39 3.06 2.63 -3.18
CA HIS A 39 4.22 3.33 -3.68
C HIS A 39 3.91 4.79 -4.06
N GLN A 40 2.80 5.03 -4.76
CA GLN A 40 2.36 6.38 -5.08
C GLN A 40 2.05 7.22 -3.83
N ALA A 41 1.35 6.66 -2.84
CA ALA A 41 1.03 7.35 -1.60
C ALA A 41 2.29 7.73 -0.82
N CYS A 42 3.26 6.82 -0.70
CA CYS A 42 4.54 7.06 -0.04
C CYS A 42 5.33 8.17 -0.73
N LEU A 43 5.53 8.08 -2.05
CA LEU A 43 6.26 9.10 -2.81
C LEU A 43 5.62 10.48 -2.66
N TYR A 44 4.31 10.56 -2.86
CA TYR A 44 3.58 11.82 -2.77
C TYR A 44 3.66 12.44 -1.38
N LEU A 45 3.45 11.66 -0.32
CA LEU A 45 3.43 12.19 1.04
C LEU A 45 4.82 12.57 1.55
N ILE A 46 5.87 11.82 1.19
CA ILE A 46 7.26 12.19 1.51
C ILE A 46 7.63 13.49 0.80
N TRP A 47 7.30 13.62 -0.49
CA TRP A 47 7.54 14.84 -1.25
C TRP A 47 6.76 16.03 -0.66
N LYS A 48 5.46 15.85 -0.37
CA LYS A 48 4.59 16.89 0.21
C LYS A 48 5.13 17.36 1.56
N GLU A 49 5.61 16.43 2.38
CA GLU A 49 6.18 16.73 3.67
C GLU A 49 7.47 17.55 3.54
N ARG A 50 8.42 17.09 2.73
CA ARG A 50 9.70 17.80 2.52
C ARG A 50 9.48 19.21 1.99
N ASN A 51 8.55 19.37 1.05
CA ASN A 51 8.19 20.69 0.54
C ASN A 51 7.53 21.57 1.60
N SER A 52 6.68 21.00 2.46
CA SER A 52 6.12 21.75 3.59
C SER A 52 7.22 22.24 4.53
N ARG A 53 8.18 21.38 4.90
CA ARG A 53 9.29 21.76 5.79
C ARG A 53 10.09 22.95 5.28
N ILE A 54 10.35 23.02 3.98
CA ILE A 54 11.07 24.15 3.36
C ILE A 54 10.37 25.48 3.63
N HIS A 55 9.03 25.48 3.73
CA HIS A 55 8.25 26.69 3.93
C HIS A 55 7.85 26.94 5.39
N THR A 56 7.74 25.90 6.21
CA THR A 56 7.20 26.01 7.57
C THR A 56 8.22 25.73 8.67
N ASP A 57 9.38 25.15 8.36
CA ASP A 57 10.40 24.67 9.30
C ASP A 57 9.87 23.71 10.38
N VAL A 58 8.71 23.08 10.11
CA VAL A 58 8.03 22.16 11.04
C VAL A 58 8.05 20.75 10.46
N ALA A 59 8.69 19.85 11.19
CA ALA A 59 8.73 18.42 10.88
C ALA A 59 7.49 17.71 11.42
N ARG A 60 6.73 17.05 10.54
CA ARG A 60 5.65 16.15 11.00
C ARG A 60 6.24 14.85 11.55
N PRO A 61 5.63 14.27 12.61
CA PRO A 61 6.06 12.98 13.13
C PRO A 61 5.84 11.88 12.06
N PRO A 62 6.76 10.90 11.92
CA PRO A 62 6.63 9.82 10.94
C PRO A 62 5.30 9.06 11.04
N GLU A 63 4.78 8.90 12.25
CA GLU A 63 3.54 8.21 12.56
C GLU A 63 2.34 8.91 11.90
N ALA A 64 2.35 10.25 11.84
CA ALA A 64 1.30 11.00 11.17
C ALA A 64 1.31 10.77 9.65
N ILE A 65 2.50 10.71 9.04
CA ILE A 65 2.66 10.40 7.61
C ILE A 65 2.15 8.98 7.34
N ILE A 66 2.52 8.02 8.18
CA ILE A 66 2.08 6.61 8.07
C ILE A 66 0.56 6.48 8.24
N ALA A 67 -0.04 7.22 9.18
CA ALA A 67 -1.49 7.25 9.36
C ALA A 67 -2.19 7.84 8.13
N GLU A 68 -1.65 8.91 7.54
CA GLU A 68 -2.17 9.52 6.30
C GLU A 68 -2.07 8.52 5.12
N ILE A 69 -0.95 7.80 4.97
CA ILE A 69 -0.81 6.71 3.97
C ILE A 69 -1.92 5.68 4.16
N LYS A 70 -2.10 5.15 5.39
CA LYS A 70 -3.13 4.13 5.67
C LYS A 70 -4.54 4.63 5.32
N GLN A 71 -4.83 5.89 5.62
CA GLN A 71 -6.13 6.49 5.34
C GLN A 71 -6.36 6.64 3.82
N ILE A 72 -5.37 7.16 3.08
CA ILE A 72 -5.44 7.28 1.62
C ILE A 72 -5.71 5.92 0.98
N ILE A 73 -4.97 4.88 1.38
CA ILE A 73 -5.16 3.55 0.82
C ILE A 73 -6.56 3.03 1.12
N ARG A 74 -7.04 3.08 2.36
CA ARG A 74 -8.41 2.65 2.71
C ARG A 74 -9.47 3.37 1.87
N LEU A 75 -9.38 4.69 1.76
CA LEU A 75 -10.33 5.50 0.99
C LEU A 75 -10.31 5.18 -0.51
N ARG A 76 -9.16 4.77 -1.06
CA ARG A 76 -9.04 4.36 -2.46
C ARG A 76 -9.49 2.93 -2.70
N LEU A 77 -9.25 2.02 -1.76
CA LEU A 77 -9.64 0.61 -1.91
C LEU A 77 -11.13 0.35 -1.70
N ASP A 78 -11.78 1.14 -0.85
CA ASP A 78 -13.21 0.97 -0.53
C ASP A 78 -14.16 1.02 -1.75
N PRO A 79 -14.14 2.06 -2.61
CA PRO A 79 -15.00 2.10 -3.79
C PRO A 79 -14.68 0.99 -4.80
N LEU A 80 -13.39 0.60 -4.91
CA LEU A 80 -12.96 -0.49 -5.79
C LEU A 80 -13.49 -1.85 -5.31
N ALA A 81 -13.44 -2.09 -4.00
CA ALA A 81 -13.97 -3.30 -3.40
C ALA A 81 -15.50 -3.40 -3.56
N ARG A 82 -16.21 -2.26 -3.42
CA ARG A 82 -17.65 -2.19 -3.69
C ARG A 82 -17.95 -2.50 -5.16
N ALA A 83 -17.24 -1.89 -6.11
CA ALA A 83 -17.40 -2.19 -7.53
C ALA A 83 -17.13 -3.67 -7.85
N GLN A 84 -16.09 -4.26 -7.26
CA GLN A 84 -15.79 -5.69 -7.40
C GLN A 84 -16.91 -6.58 -6.83
N SER A 85 -17.48 -6.22 -5.68
CA SER A 85 -18.57 -6.99 -5.09
C SER A 85 -19.83 -7.00 -5.97
N LEU A 86 -20.17 -5.87 -6.59
CA LEU A 86 -21.27 -5.75 -7.54
C LEU A 86 -21.03 -6.57 -8.81
N ALA A 87 -19.83 -6.49 -9.40
CA ALA A 87 -19.46 -7.29 -10.55
C ALA A 87 -19.48 -8.80 -10.23
N ARG A 88 -19.06 -9.18 -9.01
CA ARG A 88 -19.03 -10.58 -8.56
C ARG A 88 -20.44 -11.15 -8.36
N ALA A 89 -21.36 -10.35 -7.81
CA ALA A 89 -22.76 -10.74 -7.68
C ALA A 89 -23.43 -11.05 -9.03
N GLN A 90 -22.93 -10.46 -10.12
CA GLN A 90 -23.41 -10.69 -11.49
C GLN A 90 -22.75 -11.88 -12.18
N SER A 91 -21.67 -12.45 -11.62
CA SER A 91 -20.90 -13.54 -12.23
C SER A 91 -21.02 -14.85 -11.44
N LEU A 92 -21.50 -15.92 -12.07
CA LEU A 92 -21.67 -17.24 -11.43
C LEU A 92 -20.35 -18.01 -11.21
N ALA A 93 -19.22 -17.52 -11.72
CA ALA A 93 -18.04 -18.36 -11.94
C ALA A 93 -16.74 -17.95 -11.23
N HIS A 94 -16.63 -16.78 -10.58
CA HIS A 94 -15.30 -16.31 -10.12
C HIS A 94 -15.15 -16.09 -8.62
N ARG A 95 -14.40 -16.98 -7.99
CA ARG A 95 -14.01 -16.98 -6.56
C ARG A 95 -12.66 -16.29 -6.36
N GLU A 96 -12.43 -15.13 -6.96
CA GLU A 96 -11.29 -14.28 -6.56
C GLU A 96 -11.66 -13.50 -5.28
N ASP A 97 -10.67 -13.34 -4.40
CA ASP A 97 -10.80 -12.51 -3.19
C ASP A 97 -10.95 -11.04 -3.58
N SER A 98 -11.74 -10.26 -2.85
CA SER A 98 -11.84 -8.82 -3.11
C SER A 98 -10.54 -8.10 -2.75
N VAL A 99 -10.31 -6.93 -3.35
CA VAL A 99 -9.15 -6.08 -3.01
C VAL A 99 -9.16 -5.72 -1.52
N LEU A 100 -10.33 -5.51 -0.93
CA LEU A 100 -10.46 -5.24 0.51
C LEU A 100 -10.13 -6.48 1.35
N ALA A 101 -10.55 -7.68 0.94
CA ALA A 101 -10.19 -8.93 1.62
C ALA A 101 -8.67 -9.16 1.56
N THR A 102 -8.06 -8.93 0.39
CA THR A 102 -6.60 -8.96 0.19
C THR A 102 -5.91 -7.93 1.11
N TRP A 103 -6.42 -6.71 1.17
CA TRP A 103 -5.88 -5.69 2.07
C TRP A 103 -6.00 -6.10 3.55
N LEU A 104 -7.15 -6.61 3.97
CA LEU A 104 -7.38 -7.01 5.36
C LEU A 104 -6.52 -8.21 5.77
N SER A 105 -6.25 -9.17 4.89
CA SER A 105 -5.42 -10.34 5.20
C SER A 105 -3.96 -9.96 5.49
N PHE A 106 -3.43 -8.99 4.74
CA PHE A 106 -2.03 -8.58 4.87
C PHE A 106 -1.81 -7.45 5.88
N PHE A 107 -2.70 -6.45 5.91
CA PHE A 107 -2.44 -5.16 6.58
C PHE A 107 -3.23 -4.93 7.88
N ARG A 108 -4.12 -5.86 8.29
CA ARG A 108 -4.84 -5.76 9.58
C ARG A 108 -3.91 -5.90 10.79
N SER A 109 -2.75 -6.56 10.65
CA SER A 109 -1.76 -6.79 11.73
C SER A 109 -0.65 -5.74 11.82
N MET A 110 -0.82 -4.56 11.23
CA MET A 110 0.16 -3.47 11.28
C MET A 110 0.22 -2.83 12.68
N LYS A 111 0.67 -3.59 13.68
CA LYS A 111 1.25 -3.05 14.91
C LYS A 111 2.56 -2.39 14.53
N LEU A 112 2.82 -1.24 15.15
CA LEU A 112 3.82 -0.25 14.77
C LEU A 112 5.28 -0.71 15.04
N ASP A 113 5.52 -2.00 15.24
CA ASP A 113 6.75 -2.52 15.85
C ASP A 113 7.83 -2.90 14.81
N SER A 114 7.81 -2.30 13.61
CA SER A 114 8.74 -2.67 12.53
C SER A 114 9.40 -1.49 11.83
N LEU A 115 9.36 -0.30 12.44
CA LEU A 115 10.19 0.83 12.04
C LEU A 115 11.38 1.08 12.98
N GLU A 116 11.62 0.23 13.97
CA GLU A 116 12.82 0.27 14.84
C GLU A 116 14.07 -0.38 14.20
N CYS A 117 14.08 -0.57 12.87
CA CYS A 117 15.28 -0.99 12.14
C CYS A 117 15.51 -0.04 10.95
N LEU A 118 15.67 1.24 11.26
CA LEU A 118 16.50 2.19 10.52
C LEU A 118 17.10 3.17 11.53
#